data_AF-A0A1L9T3F0-F1
#
_entry.id   AF-A0A1L9T3F0-F1
#
_cell.length_a   1.000
_cell.length_b   1.000
_cell.length_c   1.000
_cell.angle_alpha   90.00
_cell.angle_beta   90.00
_cell.angle_gamma   90.00
#
_symmetry.space_group_name_H-M   'P 1'
#
loop_
_entity.id
_entity.type
_entity.pdbx_description
1 polymer ?
#
loop_
_entity_poly.entity_id
_entity_poly.type
_entity_poly.pdbx_seq_one_letter_code
_entity_poly.pdbx_strand_id
1 'polypeptide(L)'
;MGFFTRFLALTAGLALLETVYAKLDLSSNSTVVVYWGQDSYQASGGDIAQKRLGDYCDDSNIDVIVMAFLMTINGQGGAPEVDFGSTSKDCDTFNGTNLKNCPEIGEDITKCQSKDKTIILSIGGATYSEGGFKSDKAAEDGANLVWSTFGPDKGDSKIHRPFGKAVVDGFDFDFEAAVTHMGKFATKLRSLADADKSKKYYLTAAPQCPFPDAADKDILNTNSSAAVDAVFVQFYNNFCGVNAYTPDETKDKAAKANETGSRTAAQGFNFDVWDKWALQESKNKDVRVFLGVPANKCAASTGYLPIESLEPVIQYSKGFESFGGVMMWDVSQAYANKGFLDGVKKALGKGAQQQSAHGSSSETDAAASPAPKLPQQQQAEQGHSDSAGQQETQPASQQDGQASASPPRPGEQQNQN
;
A
#
# COMPACT_ATOMS: atom_id res chain seq x y z
N MET A 1 -3.83 -37.75 -64.49
CA MET A 1 -3.16 -36.43 -64.52
C MET A 1 -4.28 -35.41 -64.35
N GLY A 2 -4.61 -34.91 -63.17
CA GLY A 2 -3.74 -34.30 -62.18
C GLY A 2 -4.03 -32.81 -62.21
N PHE A 3 -4.99 -32.32 -61.42
CA PHE A 3 -5.09 -30.91 -61.08
C PHE A 3 -5.47 -30.77 -59.60
N PHE A 4 -4.42 -30.57 -58.81
CA PHE A 4 -4.44 -30.19 -57.41
C PHE A 4 -4.96 -28.74 -57.28
N THR A 5 -5.92 -28.57 -56.36
CA THR A 5 -5.93 -27.62 -55.23
C THR A 5 -5.32 -26.22 -55.42
N ARG A 6 -6.11 -25.17 -55.11
CA ARG A 6 -5.79 -24.11 -54.13
C ARG A 6 -6.91 -23.06 -54.06
N PHE A 7 -7.79 -23.19 -53.07
CA PHE A 7 -8.48 -22.04 -52.49
C PHE A 7 -7.53 -21.41 -51.47
N LEU A 8 -7.09 -20.17 -51.71
CA LEU A 8 -6.48 -19.34 -50.67
C LEU A 8 -7.61 -18.85 -49.75
N ALA A 9 -7.74 -19.46 -48.57
CA ALA A 9 -8.44 -18.83 -47.47
C ALA A 9 -7.46 -17.87 -46.77
N LEU A 10 -7.60 -16.58 -47.03
CA LEU A 10 -6.96 -15.54 -46.21
C LEU A 10 -7.74 -15.43 -44.90
N THR A 11 -7.35 -16.20 -43.89
CA THR A 11 -7.74 -15.93 -42.51
C THR A 11 -6.90 -14.74 -42.02
N ALA A 12 -7.48 -13.54 -42.07
CA ALA A 12 -6.96 -12.40 -41.33
C ALA A 12 -7.13 -12.71 -39.83
N GLY A 13 -6.04 -13.11 -39.17
CA GLY A 13 -6.00 -13.24 -37.72
C GLY A 13 -6.09 -11.85 -37.10
N LEU A 14 -7.26 -11.47 -36.60
CA LEU A 14 -7.38 -10.40 -35.62
C LEU A 14 -6.72 -10.91 -34.34
N ALA A 15 -5.45 -10.52 -34.14
CA ALA A 15 -4.86 -10.56 -32.81
C ALA A 15 -5.64 -9.57 -31.95
N LEU A 16 -6.57 -10.08 -31.14
CA LEU A 16 -7.14 -9.33 -30.02
C LEU A 16 -5.98 -9.04 -29.09
N LEU A 17 -5.44 -7.82 -29.14
CA LEU A 17 -4.65 -7.29 -28.04
C LEU A 17 -5.60 -7.26 -26.85
N GLU A 18 -5.44 -8.21 -25.92
CA GLU A 18 -6.03 -8.09 -24.60
C GLU A 18 -5.40 -6.85 -23.97
N THR A 19 -6.07 -5.71 -24.10
CA THR A 19 -5.75 -4.51 -23.34
C THR A 19 -6.06 -4.83 -21.90
N VAL A 20 -5.02 -5.25 -21.18
CA VAL A 20 -5.04 -5.41 -19.74
C VAL A 20 -5.25 -4.02 -19.13
N TYR A 21 -6.46 -3.77 -18.62
CA TYR A 21 -6.81 -2.50 -17.99
C TYR A 21 -6.50 -2.55 -16.50
N ALA A 22 -5.91 -1.48 -15.98
CA ALA A 22 -5.82 -1.27 -14.54
C ALA A 22 -7.22 -1.22 -13.91
N LYS A 23 -7.40 -1.89 -12.77
CA LYS A 23 -8.72 -2.16 -12.15
C LYS A 23 -8.93 -1.47 -10.82
N LEU A 24 -8.22 -0.37 -10.52
CA LEU A 24 -8.58 0.45 -9.35
C LEU A 24 -9.98 1.01 -9.60
N ASP A 25 -10.95 0.31 -9.02
CA ASP A 25 -12.35 0.62 -9.07
C ASP A 25 -12.64 1.70 -8.03
N LEU A 26 -12.60 2.94 -8.47
CA LEU A 26 -12.92 4.11 -7.65
C LEU A 26 -14.42 4.19 -7.33
N SER A 27 -15.27 3.26 -7.77
CA SER A 27 -16.65 3.14 -7.30
C SER A 27 -16.80 2.13 -6.16
N SER A 28 -15.80 1.28 -5.94
CA SER A 28 -15.76 0.31 -4.86
C SER A 28 -15.32 0.96 -3.54
N ASN A 29 -15.97 0.54 -2.46
CA ASN A 29 -15.63 0.88 -1.08
C ASN A 29 -14.97 -0.30 -0.34
N SER A 30 -14.42 -1.25 -1.11
CA SER A 30 -13.92 -2.54 -0.63
C SER A 30 -12.58 -2.91 -1.26
N THR A 31 -11.84 -1.90 -1.67
CA THR A 31 -10.55 -2.03 -2.34
C THR A 31 -9.45 -2.20 -1.28
N VAL A 32 -8.57 -3.17 -1.48
CA VAL A 32 -7.39 -3.40 -0.63
C VAL A 32 -6.14 -2.98 -1.40
N VAL A 33 -5.40 -2.06 -0.80
CA VAL A 33 -4.13 -1.54 -1.29
C VAL A 33 -3.03 -2.00 -0.37
N VAL A 34 -1.90 -2.47 -0.91
CA VAL A 34 -0.71 -2.79 -0.12
C VAL A 34 0.51 -2.08 -0.70
N TYR A 35 1.38 -1.58 0.17
CA TYR A 35 2.74 -1.20 -0.24
C TYR A 35 3.60 -2.45 -0.39
N TRP A 36 4.55 -2.42 -1.35
CA TRP A 36 5.54 -3.47 -1.59
C TRP A 36 6.86 -2.83 -1.97
N GLY A 37 7.97 -3.35 -1.47
CA GLY A 37 9.31 -2.98 -1.90
C GLY A 37 10.27 -2.78 -0.73
N GLN A 38 9.84 -2.26 0.40
CA GLN A 38 10.74 -1.92 1.51
C GLN A 38 11.04 -3.05 2.49
N ASP A 39 10.46 -4.24 2.29
CA ASP A 39 10.71 -5.42 3.12
C ASP A 39 10.56 -5.13 4.63
N SER A 40 9.48 -4.42 5.00
CA SER A 40 9.30 -3.87 6.34
C SER A 40 9.39 -4.95 7.42
N TYR A 41 8.87 -6.16 7.17
CA TYR A 41 8.92 -7.24 8.15
C TYR A 41 10.35 -7.65 8.47
N GLN A 42 11.17 -7.96 7.46
CA GLN A 42 12.58 -8.31 7.68
C GLN A 42 13.38 -7.12 8.24
N ALA A 43 13.15 -5.91 7.73
CA ALA A 43 13.80 -4.69 8.22
C ALA A 43 13.52 -4.42 9.72
N SER A 44 12.37 -4.89 10.23
CA SER A 44 11.99 -4.82 11.65
C SER A 44 12.42 -6.03 12.49
N GLY A 45 13.27 -6.91 11.95
CA GLY A 45 13.80 -8.09 12.65
C GLY A 45 12.98 -9.37 12.46
N GLY A 46 12.02 -9.38 11.54
CA GLY A 46 11.29 -10.57 11.12
C GLY A 46 12.19 -11.60 10.41
N ASP A 47 11.77 -12.86 10.43
CA ASP A 47 12.50 -14.00 9.87
C ASP A 47 12.06 -14.37 8.44
N ILE A 48 11.09 -13.65 7.89
CA ILE A 48 10.55 -13.86 6.54
C ILE A 48 10.96 -12.67 5.67
N ALA A 49 11.69 -12.95 4.58
CA ALA A 49 12.01 -11.94 3.58
C ALA A 49 10.78 -11.60 2.72
N GLN A 50 10.69 -10.36 2.27
CA GLN A 50 9.78 -9.96 1.22
C GLN A 50 9.99 -10.81 -0.03
N LYS A 51 8.89 -11.22 -0.65
CA LYS A 51 8.90 -11.97 -1.89
C LYS A 51 8.95 -11.03 -3.10
N ARG A 52 9.19 -11.59 -4.29
CA ARG A 52 9.08 -10.83 -5.54
C ARG A 52 7.65 -10.28 -5.70
N LEU A 53 7.50 -9.17 -6.42
CA LEU A 53 6.20 -8.58 -6.72
C LEU A 53 5.23 -9.62 -7.31
N GLY A 54 5.76 -10.48 -8.18
CA GLY A 54 5.04 -11.56 -8.87
C GLY A 54 4.31 -12.54 -7.94
N ASP A 55 4.81 -12.73 -6.71
CA ASP A 55 4.25 -13.68 -5.75
C ASP A 55 2.94 -13.19 -5.12
N TYR A 56 2.71 -11.88 -5.11
CA TYR A 56 1.50 -11.26 -4.55
C TYR A 56 0.39 -11.07 -5.58
N CYS A 57 0.70 -11.20 -6.88
CA CYS A 57 -0.24 -10.98 -7.98
C CYS A 57 -1.44 -11.92 -7.96
N ASP A 58 -1.25 -13.16 -7.50
CA ASP A 58 -2.28 -14.20 -7.49
C ASP A 58 -3.18 -14.14 -6.23
N ASP A 59 -2.86 -13.28 -5.26
CA ASP A 59 -3.67 -13.09 -4.06
C ASP A 59 -4.96 -12.31 -4.39
N SER A 60 -6.10 -12.97 -4.27
CA SER A 60 -7.42 -12.36 -4.52
C SER A 60 -7.83 -11.32 -3.47
N ASN A 61 -7.15 -11.25 -2.33
CA ASN A 61 -7.45 -10.25 -1.31
C ASN A 61 -6.91 -8.87 -1.69
N ILE A 62 -5.84 -8.81 -2.50
CA ILE A 62 -5.18 -7.57 -2.91
C ILE A 62 -5.74 -7.08 -4.24
N ASP A 63 -6.08 -5.79 -4.32
CA ASP A 63 -6.59 -5.16 -5.55
C ASP A 63 -5.53 -4.22 -6.18
N VAL A 64 -4.74 -3.54 -5.35
CA VAL A 64 -3.69 -2.59 -5.77
C VAL A 64 -2.39 -2.87 -5.04
N ILE A 65 -1.26 -2.81 -5.75
CA ILE A 65 0.08 -2.86 -5.16
C ILE A 65 0.80 -1.56 -5.49
N VAL A 66 1.26 -0.87 -4.45
CA VAL A 66 2.02 0.37 -4.53
C VAL A 66 3.51 0.03 -4.33
N MET A 67 4.31 0.24 -5.36
CA MET A 67 5.74 -0.06 -5.38
C MET A 67 6.53 1.05 -4.69
N ALA A 68 7.08 0.76 -3.53
CA ALA A 68 7.87 1.65 -2.68
C ALA A 68 9.37 1.34 -2.80
N PHE A 69 10.20 2.18 -3.40
CA PHE A 69 9.92 3.56 -3.86
C PHE A 69 10.81 3.98 -5.04
N LEU A 70 10.35 5.04 -5.73
CA LEU A 70 11.21 5.99 -6.42
C LEU A 70 11.79 6.98 -5.39
N MET A 71 13.05 6.80 -5.06
CA MET A 71 13.77 7.50 -3.98
C MET A 71 14.37 8.83 -4.42
N THR A 72 14.63 9.00 -5.71
CA THR A 72 15.21 10.21 -6.29
C THR A 72 14.69 10.37 -7.71
N ILE A 73 14.10 11.52 -8.02
CA ILE A 73 13.51 11.85 -9.31
C ILE A 73 14.60 12.18 -10.33
N ASN A 74 15.60 12.97 -9.95
CA ASN A 74 16.68 13.39 -10.85
C ASN A 74 18.06 13.17 -10.22
N GLY A 75 18.48 11.91 -10.18
CA GLY A 75 19.72 11.46 -9.58
C GLY A 75 20.92 11.48 -10.54
N GLN A 76 21.89 10.62 -10.25
CA GLN A 76 23.14 10.59 -11.00
C GLN A 76 22.92 10.30 -12.49
N GLY A 77 23.55 11.10 -13.35
CA GLY A 77 23.44 10.96 -14.80
C GLY A 77 22.12 11.48 -15.38
N GLY A 78 21.30 12.17 -14.57
CA GLY A 78 19.99 12.67 -15.00
C GLY A 78 18.91 11.59 -15.07
N ALA A 79 19.09 10.50 -14.31
CA ALA A 79 18.17 9.38 -14.25
C ALA A 79 17.51 9.28 -12.86
N PRO A 80 16.27 8.78 -12.76
CA PRO A 80 15.65 8.50 -11.47
C PRO A 80 16.40 7.37 -10.72
N GLU A 81 16.22 7.24 -9.40
CA GLU A 81 16.81 6.18 -8.58
C GLU A 81 15.69 5.48 -7.79
N VAL A 82 15.57 4.16 -7.97
CA VAL A 82 14.57 3.32 -7.31
C VAL A 82 15.22 2.39 -6.30
N ASP A 83 14.50 2.11 -5.22
CA ASP A 83 14.89 1.12 -4.22
C ASP A 83 13.65 0.31 -3.78
N PHE A 84 13.67 -0.99 -4.04
CA PHE A 84 12.69 -2.00 -3.62
C PHE A 84 13.37 -3.05 -2.73
N GLY A 85 14.27 -2.58 -1.86
CA GLY A 85 14.85 -3.34 -0.77
C GLY A 85 15.59 -4.58 -1.27
N SER A 86 15.30 -5.72 -0.63
CA SER A 86 15.92 -7.01 -0.96
C SER A 86 15.69 -7.42 -2.42
N THR A 87 14.62 -6.97 -3.08
CA THR A 87 14.29 -7.36 -4.47
C THR A 87 15.07 -6.59 -5.53
N SER A 88 15.49 -5.35 -5.26
CA SER A 88 16.29 -4.56 -6.21
C SER A 88 17.78 -4.46 -5.86
N LYS A 89 18.17 -4.95 -4.67
CA LYS A 89 19.52 -4.83 -4.14
C LYS A 89 20.58 -5.29 -5.14
N ASP A 90 20.37 -6.46 -5.72
CA ASP A 90 21.31 -7.15 -6.61
C ASP A 90 21.10 -6.81 -8.09
N CYS A 91 20.18 -5.91 -8.43
CA CYS A 91 20.07 -5.41 -9.79
C CYS A 91 21.32 -4.58 -10.15
N ASP A 92 21.83 -4.80 -11.36
CA ASP A 92 22.81 -3.93 -12.01
C ASP A 92 22.26 -2.51 -12.15
N THR A 93 23.13 -1.52 -12.35
CA THR A 93 22.71 -0.16 -12.70
C THR A 93 22.92 0.13 -14.19
N PHE A 94 22.16 1.07 -14.74
CA PHE A 94 22.48 1.61 -16.06
C PHE A 94 23.79 2.39 -15.98
N ASN A 95 24.66 2.19 -16.97
CA ASN A 95 26.00 2.77 -17.00
C ASN A 95 25.96 4.30 -16.83
N GLY A 96 26.76 4.84 -15.90
CA GLY A 96 26.84 6.26 -15.61
C GLY A 96 25.73 6.79 -14.69
N THR A 97 24.83 5.94 -14.21
CA THR A 97 23.71 6.29 -13.34
C THR A 97 23.67 5.40 -12.09
N ASN A 98 22.81 5.76 -11.13
CA ASN A 98 22.42 4.89 -10.02
C ASN A 98 21.06 4.19 -10.26
N LEU A 99 20.45 4.38 -11.44
CA LEU A 99 19.17 3.75 -11.75
C LEU A 99 19.36 2.24 -11.87
N LYS A 100 18.68 1.49 -11.00
CA LYS A 100 18.65 0.02 -11.05
C LYS A 100 17.99 -0.46 -12.35
N ASN A 101 18.59 -1.46 -12.99
CA ASN A 101 18.04 -2.18 -14.13
C ASN A 101 17.47 -3.51 -13.65
N CYS A 102 16.16 -3.53 -13.35
CA CYS A 102 15.46 -4.67 -12.77
C CYS A 102 14.36 -5.19 -13.73
N PRO A 103 14.72 -5.81 -14.87
CA PRO A 103 13.72 -6.28 -15.84
C PRO A 103 12.76 -7.33 -15.26
N GLU A 104 13.20 -8.13 -14.28
CA GLU A 104 12.35 -9.11 -13.58
C GLU A 104 11.18 -8.45 -12.83
N ILE A 105 11.39 -7.26 -12.25
CA ILE A 105 10.29 -6.48 -11.66
C ILE A 105 9.32 -6.06 -12.77
N GLY A 106 9.82 -5.72 -13.96
CA GLY A 106 8.98 -5.45 -15.13
C GLY A 106 8.10 -6.63 -15.55
N GLU A 107 8.65 -7.84 -15.56
CA GLU A 107 7.88 -9.06 -15.81
C GLU A 107 6.77 -9.23 -14.76
N ASP A 108 7.09 -9.02 -13.47
CA ASP A 108 6.13 -9.11 -12.38
C ASP A 108 5.02 -8.04 -12.45
N ILE A 109 5.34 -6.81 -12.87
CA ILE A 109 4.33 -5.76 -13.13
C ILE A 109 3.33 -6.28 -14.17
N THR A 110 3.82 -6.80 -15.30
CA THR A 110 2.94 -7.29 -16.37
C THR A 110 2.12 -8.52 -15.93
N LYS A 111 2.71 -9.40 -15.12
CA LYS A 111 2.00 -10.54 -14.51
C LYS A 111 0.85 -10.04 -13.64
N CYS A 112 1.11 -9.11 -12.73
CA CYS A 112 0.11 -8.54 -11.83
C CYS A 112 -1.02 -7.85 -12.60
N GLN A 113 -0.67 -7.03 -13.60
CA GLN A 113 -1.66 -6.39 -14.46
C GLN A 113 -2.56 -7.44 -15.13
N SER A 114 -1.98 -8.53 -15.69
CA SER A 114 -2.76 -9.62 -16.30
C SER A 114 -3.68 -10.37 -15.31
N LYS A 115 -3.47 -10.15 -14.02
CA LYS A 115 -4.28 -10.66 -12.90
C LYS A 115 -5.19 -9.58 -12.32
N ASP A 116 -5.53 -8.57 -13.12
CA ASP A 116 -6.45 -7.50 -12.77
C ASP A 116 -5.97 -6.64 -11.58
N LYS A 117 -4.67 -6.65 -11.27
CA LYS A 117 -4.09 -5.79 -10.23
C LYS A 117 -3.69 -4.44 -10.81
N THR A 118 -3.86 -3.38 -10.04
CA THR A 118 -3.29 -2.07 -10.38
C THR A 118 -1.92 -1.92 -9.75
N ILE A 119 -0.92 -1.52 -10.54
CA ILE A 119 0.46 -1.32 -10.07
C ILE A 119 0.85 0.15 -10.14
N ILE A 120 1.07 0.77 -9.00
CA ILE A 120 1.38 2.20 -8.87
C ILE A 120 2.81 2.36 -8.36
N LEU A 121 3.62 3.24 -8.96
CA LEU A 121 4.96 3.55 -8.44
C LEU A 121 4.88 4.70 -7.44
N SER A 122 5.29 4.48 -6.20
CA SER A 122 5.32 5.53 -5.18
C SER A 122 6.63 6.29 -5.19
N ILE A 123 6.52 7.61 -5.05
CA ILE A 123 7.60 8.58 -5.08
C ILE A 123 7.71 9.19 -3.69
N GLY A 124 8.88 9.07 -3.08
CA GLY A 124 9.10 9.57 -1.72
C GLY A 124 9.54 8.47 -0.75
N GLY A 125 8.75 8.27 0.30
CA GLY A 125 9.03 7.47 1.47
C GLY A 125 9.81 8.23 2.56
N ALA A 126 9.81 7.68 3.78
CA ALA A 126 10.44 8.26 4.97
C ALA A 126 11.91 8.70 4.82
N THR A 127 12.64 8.18 3.83
CA THR A 127 14.07 8.48 3.60
C THR A 127 14.33 9.33 2.35
N TYR A 128 13.27 9.82 1.69
CA TYR A 128 13.39 10.76 0.57
C TYR A 128 14.12 12.04 0.99
N SER A 129 15.08 12.48 0.17
CA SER A 129 16.03 13.53 0.57
C SER A 129 16.22 14.66 -0.44
N GLU A 130 15.64 14.58 -1.65
CA GLU A 130 15.78 15.67 -2.66
C GLU A 130 15.09 16.97 -2.23
N GLY A 131 14.08 16.92 -1.34
CA GLY A 131 13.35 18.10 -0.85
C GLY A 131 12.54 18.85 -1.91
N GLY A 132 12.44 18.29 -3.12
CA GLY A 132 11.67 18.80 -4.24
C GLY A 132 12.49 19.55 -5.28
N PHE A 133 11.92 20.58 -5.91
CA PHE A 133 12.54 21.26 -7.06
C PHE A 133 12.89 22.71 -6.78
N LYS A 134 13.87 23.25 -7.50
CA LYS A 134 14.29 24.66 -7.38
C LYS A 134 13.35 25.65 -8.09
N SER A 135 12.47 25.15 -8.95
CA SER A 135 11.52 25.97 -9.71
C SER A 135 10.40 25.10 -10.29
N ASP A 136 9.30 25.74 -10.69
CA ASP A 136 8.20 25.10 -11.40
C ASP A 136 8.66 24.42 -12.69
N LYS A 137 9.59 25.04 -13.43
CA LYS A 137 10.12 24.45 -14.67
C LYS A 137 10.90 23.17 -14.40
N ALA A 138 11.73 23.17 -13.34
CA ALA A 138 12.45 21.97 -12.94
C ALA A 138 11.49 20.86 -12.48
N ALA A 139 10.39 21.22 -11.81
CA ALA A 139 9.33 20.28 -11.44
C ALA A 139 8.62 19.68 -12.67
N GLU A 140 8.32 20.49 -13.69
CA GLU A 140 7.76 20.00 -14.95
C GLU A 140 8.73 19.07 -15.68
N ASP A 141 10.02 19.40 -15.69
CA ASP A 141 11.07 18.55 -16.29
C ASP A 141 11.21 17.22 -15.55
N GLY A 142 11.18 17.23 -14.22
CA GLY A 142 11.15 16.01 -13.41
C GLY A 142 9.93 15.14 -13.72
N ALA A 143 8.74 15.74 -13.87
CA ALA A 143 7.54 15.00 -14.22
C ALA A 143 7.64 14.35 -15.61
N ASN A 144 8.20 15.06 -16.59
CA ASN A 144 8.48 14.48 -17.91
C ASN A 144 9.50 13.34 -17.83
N LEU A 145 10.55 13.48 -17.01
CA LEU A 145 11.56 12.44 -16.81
C LEU A 145 10.93 11.15 -16.23
N VAL A 146 10.16 11.28 -15.14
CA VAL A 146 9.44 10.15 -14.52
C VAL A 146 8.47 9.50 -15.50
N TRP A 147 7.67 10.29 -16.21
CA TRP A 147 6.73 9.77 -17.21
C TRP A 147 7.44 9.05 -18.35
N SER A 148 8.55 9.58 -18.87
CA SER A 148 9.32 8.93 -19.94
C SER A 148 9.98 7.63 -19.48
N THR A 149 10.37 7.54 -18.20
CA THR A 149 11.07 6.39 -17.63
C THR A 149 10.12 5.23 -17.32
N PHE A 150 8.96 5.53 -16.73
CA PHE A 150 8.05 4.51 -16.17
C PHE A 150 6.68 4.44 -16.86
N GLY A 151 6.31 5.48 -17.61
CA GLY A 151 5.11 5.54 -18.44
C GLY A 151 5.29 4.82 -19.80
N PRO A 152 4.37 5.01 -20.76
CA PRO A 152 4.44 4.38 -22.08
C PRO A 152 5.76 4.65 -22.80
N ASP A 153 6.37 3.60 -23.33
CA ASP A 153 7.57 3.73 -24.16
C ASP A 153 7.24 4.47 -25.47
N LYS A 154 7.97 5.56 -25.73
CA LYS A 154 7.86 6.35 -26.96
C LYS A 154 9.02 6.06 -27.93
N GLY A 155 9.86 5.05 -27.65
CA GLY A 155 10.96 4.61 -28.49
C GLY A 155 12.21 5.49 -28.40
N ASP A 156 12.35 6.30 -27.35
CA ASP A 156 13.56 7.11 -27.15
C ASP A 156 14.68 6.26 -26.51
N SER A 157 15.67 5.90 -27.32
CA SER A 157 16.81 5.08 -26.88
C SER A 157 17.71 5.75 -25.84
N LYS A 158 17.51 7.05 -25.55
CA LYS A 158 18.25 7.77 -24.51
C LYS A 158 17.64 7.59 -23.12
N ILE A 159 16.40 7.14 -23.03
CA ILE A 159 15.72 6.93 -21.76
C ILE A 159 16.03 5.52 -21.26
N HIS A 160 16.65 5.44 -20.09
CA HIS A 160 16.83 4.17 -19.39
C HIS A 160 15.50 3.69 -18.83
N ARG A 161 15.17 2.42 -19.05
CA ARG A 161 13.89 1.83 -18.65
C ARG A 161 14.12 0.67 -17.68
N PRO A 162 13.99 0.92 -16.36
CA PRO A 162 14.41 -0.04 -15.33
C PRO A 162 13.55 -1.30 -15.28
N PHE A 163 12.32 -1.22 -15.78
CA PHE A 163 11.36 -2.33 -15.82
C PHE A 163 11.16 -2.84 -17.26
N GLY A 164 12.16 -2.63 -18.13
CA GLY A 164 12.07 -2.97 -19.55
C GLY A 164 10.86 -2.30 -20.22
N LYS A 165 9.98 -3.12 -20.82
CA LYS A 165 8.78 -2.66 -21.53
C LYS A 165 7.56 -2.45 -20.62
N ALA A 166 7.64 -2.80 -19.34
CA ALA A 166 6.52 -2.62 -18.43
C ALA A 166 6.19 -1.13 -18.28
N VAL A 167 4.89 -0.86 -18.08
CA VAL A 167 4.34 0.47 -17.90
C VAL A 167 3.48 0.44 -16.65
N VAL A 168 3.84 1.23 -15.64
CA VAL A 168 3.06 1.34 -14.41
C VAL A 168 1.66 1.90 -14.70
N ASP A 169 0.71 1.67 -13.80
CA ASP A 169 -0.67 2.16 -13.91
C ASP A 169 -0.84 3.53 -13.29
N GLY A 170 0.18 4.06 -12.63
CA GLY A 170 0.07 5.34 -11.94
C GLY A 170 1.29 5.71 -11.13
N PHE A 171 1.18 6.86 -10.47
CA PHE A 171 2.17 7.38 -9.55
C PHE A 171 1.52 7.75 -8.22
N ASP A 172 2.16 7.37 -7.14
CA ASP A 172 1.78 7.72 -5.77
C ASP A 172 2.77 8.75 -5.22
N PHE A 173 2.27 9.73 -4.47
CA PHE A 173 3.08 10.74 -3.80
C PHE A 173 3.09 10.44 -2.30
N ASP A 174 4.19 9.92 -1.79
CA ASP A 174 4.36 9.57 -0.36
C ASP A 174 5.47 10.43 0.24
N PHE A 175 5.24 11.73 0.33
CA PHE A 175 6.20 12.63 0.95
C PHE A 175 5.95 12.72 2.45
N GLU A 176 6.98 12.43 3.25
CA GLU A 176 6.90 12.46 4.72
C GLU A 176 7.63 13.67 5.34
N ALA A 177 8.19 14.53 4.49
CA ALA A 177 8.87 15.76 4.87
C ALA A 177 8.51 16.89 3.89
N ALA A 178 8.73 18.13 4.31
CA ALA A 178 8.42 19.30 3.50
C ALA A 178 9.17 19.26 2.16
N VAL A 179 8.42 19.32 1.07
CA VAL A 179 8.92 19.37 -0.31
C VAL A 179 8.50 20.66 -0.99
N THR A 180 9.29 21.09 -1.97
CA THR A 180 9.07 22.35 -2.70
C THR A 180 8.69 22.10 -4.16
N HIS A 181 7.76 22.92 -4.69
CA HIS A 181 7.27 22.86 -6.07
C HIS A 181 6.59 21.53 -6.47
N MET A 182 6.19 20.71 -5.49
CA MET A 182 5.71 19.35 -5.76
C MET A 182 4.27 19.32 -6.29
N GLY A 183 3.46 20.35 -5.99
CA GLY A 183 2.17 20.56 -6.67
C GLY A 183 2.32 20.77 -8.18
N LYS A 184 3.39 21.45 -8.63
CA LYS A 184 3.67 21.63 -10.07
C LYS A 184 4.09 20.33 -10.75
N PHE A 185 4.95 19.54 -10.08
CA PHE A 185 5.33 18.21 -10.53
C PHE A 185 4.11 17.30 -10.69
N ALA A 186 3.26 17.23 -9.66
CA ALA A 186 2.06 16.39 -9.65
C ALA A 186 1.04 16.82 -10.72
N THR A 187 0.78 18.12 -10.88
CA THR A 187 -0.13 18.63 -11.95
C THR A 187 0.41 18.34 -13.35
N LYS A 188 1.73 18.41 -13.56
CA LYS A 188 2.34 18.02 -14.82
C LYS A 188 2.19 16.52 -15.09
N LEU A 189 2.41 15.66 -14.10
CA LEU A 189 2.13 14.22 -14.23
C LEU A 189 0.66 13.93 -14.54
N ARG A 190 -0.28 14.61 -13.89
CA ARG A 190 -1.73 14.50 -14.20
C ARG A 190 -2.00 14.85 -15.67
N SER A 191 -1.42 15.95 -16.15
CA SER A 191 -1.56 16.36 -17.56
C SER A 191 -1.02 15.34 -18.54
N LEU A 192 0.13 14.71 -18.26
CA LEU A 192 0.72 13.66 -19.10
C LEU A 192 -0.15 12.40 -19.09
N ALA A 193 -0.61 12.00 -17.91
CA ALA A 193 -1.52 10.88 -17.69
C ALA A 193 -2.87 11.07 -18.41
N ASP A 194 -3.44 12.29 -18.41
CA ASP A 194 -4.67 12.60 -19.14
C ASP A 194 -4.49 12.67 -20.65
N ALA A 195 -3.30 13.05 -21.12
CA ALA A 195 -3.00 13.15 -22.54
C ALA A 195 -2.88 11.76 -23.19
N ASP A 196 -2.41 10.75 -22.46
CA ASP A 196 -2.32 9.39 -22.97
C ASP A 196 -3.68 8.68 -22.88
N LYS A 197 -4.18 8.21 -24.03
CA LYS A 197 -5.49 7.55 -24.16
C LYS A 197 -5.40 6.03 -24.26
N SER A 198 -4.20 5.45 -24.16
CA SER A 198 -3.99 4.00 -24.28
C SER A 198 -4.55 3.23 -23.09
N LYS A 199 -4.48 3.79 -21.89
CA LYS A 199 -5.12 3.27 -20.68
C LYS A 199 -5.39 4.41 -19.68
N LYS A 200 -6.19 4.14 -18.65
CA LYS A 200 -6.34 5.05 -17.51
C LYS A 200 -5.09 4.95 -16.65
N TYR A 201 -4.60 6.12 -16.22
CA TYR A 201 -3.51 6.27 -15.26
C TYR A 201 -4.02 6.93 -13.99
N TYR A 202 -3.56 6.43 -12.85
CA TYR A 202 -3.94 6.88 -11.52
C TYR A 202 -2.86 7.76 -10.91
N LEU A 203 -3.26 8.87 -10.31
CA LEU A 203 -2.41 9.62 -9.38
C LEU A 203 -2.96 9.45 -7.97
N THR A 204 -2.13 9.03 -7.03
CA THR A 204 -2.52 8.91 -5.62
C THR A 204 -1.56 9.69 -4.74
N ALA A 205 -1.93 9.92 -3.49
CA ALA A 205 -1.04 10.50 -2.49
C ALA A 205 -1.22 9.78 -1.15
N ALA A 206 -0.20 9.78 -0.30
CA ALA A 206 -0.20 9.10 0.99
C ALA A 206 0.04 10.10 2.14
N PRO A 207 -0.84 11.09 2.34
CA PRO A 207 -0.68 12.04 3.43
C PRO A 207 -0.78 11.34 4.78
N GLN A 208 -0.14 11.90 5.82
CA GLN A 208 -0.39 11.48 7.19
C GLN A 208 -1.76 11.97 7.66
N CYS A 209 -2.31 11.40 8.73
CA CYS A 209 -3.64 11.79 9.21
C CYS A 209 -3.79 13.26 9.67
N PRO A 210 -2.78 13.99 10.19
CA PRO A 210 -2.94 15.40 10.53
C PRO A 210 -3.34 16.22 9.30
N PHE A 211 -4.33 17.09 9.47
CA PHE A 211 -4.89 17.88 8.37
C PHE A 211 -4.72 19.40 8.59
N PRO A 212 -4.32 20.17 7.57
CA PRO A 212 -3.80 19.70 6.28
C PRO A 212 -2.45 18.99 6.47
N ASP A 213 -2.15 18.01 5.61
CA ASP A 213 -0.87 17.33 5.64
C ASP A 213 0.26 18.29 5.26
N ALA A 214 1.36 18.32 6.03
CA ALA A 214 2.40 19.32 5.86
C ALA A 214 3.29 19.09 4.63
N ALA A 215 3.48 17.84 4.23
CA ALA A 215 4.36 17.44 3.13
C ALA A 215 3.61 17.48 1.78
N ASP A 216 2.38 16.97 1.76
CA ASP A 216 1.54 16.85 0.57
C ASP A 216 0.58 18.02 0.36
N LYS A 217 0.54 19.03 1.25
CA LYS A 217 -0.35 20.21 1.11
C LYS A 217 -0.31 20.84 -0.29
N ASP A 218 0.86 20.94 -0.91
CA ASP A 218 1.01 21.60 -2.22
C ASP A 218 0.35 20.76 -3.33
N ILE A 219 0.31 19.44 -3.13
CA ILE A 219 -0.34 18.47 -4.01
C ILE A 219 -1.85 18.43 -3.77
N LEU A 220 -2.33 18.59 -2.53
CA LEU A 220 -3.71 18.30 -2.12
C LEU A 220 -4.59 19.51 -1.74
N ASN A 221 -4.02 20.58 -1.17
CA ASN A 221 -4.74 21.64 -0.46
C ASN A 221 -4.48 23.07 -0.97
N THR A 222 -4.08 23.23 -2.23
CA THR A 222 -3.85 24.55 -2.85
C THR A 222 -4.70 24.76 -4.10
N ASN A 223 -4.73 26.01 -4.57
CA ASN A 223 -5.39 26.34 -5.83
C ASN A 223 -4.75 25.65 -7.05
N SER A 224 -3.48 25.26 -6.94
CA SER A 224 -2.68 24.63 -7.99
C SER A 224 -2.44 23.13 -7.73
N SER A 225 -3.23 22.52 -6.84
CA SER A 225 -3.17 21.09 -6.52
C SER A 225 -3.48 20.21 -7.72
N ALA A 226 -2.94 18.98 -7.70
CA ALA A 226 -3.23 17.98 -8.70
C ALA A 226 -4.60 17.33 -8.45
N ALA A 227 -5.26 16.91 -9.53
CA ALA A 227 -6.42 16.03 -9.43
C ALA A 227 -5.93 14.60 -9.18
N VAL A 228 -5.86 14.20 -7.90
CA VAL A 228 -5.56 12.82 -7.49
C VAL A 228 -6.83 11.97 -7.54
N ASP A 229 -6.67 10.70 -7.89
CA ASP A 229 -7.74 9.71 -7.98
C ASP A 229 -8.06 9.10 -6.59
N ALA A 230 -7.06 8.98 -5.72
CA ALA A 230 -7.24 8.52 -4.34
C ALA A 230 -6.19 9.09 -3.37
N VAL A 231 -6.50 9.10 -2.08
CA VAL A 231 -5.55 9.35 -0.99
C VAL A 231 -5.49 8.15 -0.04
N PHE A 232 -4.28 7.70 0.27
CA PHE A 232 -3.98 6.61 1.19
C PHE A 232 -3.56 7.17 2.55
N VAL A 233 -4.51 7.79 3.25
CA VAL A 233 -4.22 8.54 4.48
C VAL A 233 -3.63 7.60 5.54
N GLN A 234 -2.44 7.91 6.03
CA GLN A 234 -1.72 7.13 7.01
C GLN A 234 -2.31 7.40 8.41
N PHE A 235 -3.28 6.59 8.84
CA PHE A 235 -3.91 6.67 10.17
C PHE A 235 -3.11 5.92 11.23
N TYR A 236 -1.82 6.22 11.32
CA TYR A 236 -0.89 5.66 12.29
C TYR A 236 0.27 6.64 12.56
N ASN A 237 1.13 6.34 13.53
CA ASN A 237 2.24 7.21 13.97
C ASN A 237 1.84 8.62 14.43
N ASN A 238 0.55 8.89 14.58
CA ASN A 238 -0.01 10.22 14.85
C ASN A 238 -1.22 10.14 15.79
N PHE A 239 -1.55 11.26 16.41
CA PHE A 239 -2.66 11.36 17.39
C PHE A 239 -4.03 11.00 16.80
N CYS A 240 -4.19 11.13 15.48
CA CYS A 240 -5.41 10.88 14.74
C CYS A 240 -5.47 9.47 14.13
N GLY A 241 -4.59 8.56 14.54
CA GLY A 241 -4.54 7.20 14.02
C GLY A 241 -5.73 6.32 14.44
N VAL A 242 -5.84 5.13 13.85
CA VAL A 242 -6.95 4.19 14.10
C VAL A 242 -7.08 3.77 15.57
N ASN A 243 -5.97 3.76 16.31
CA ASN A 243 -5.94 3.47 17.75
C ASN A 243 -6.55 4.59 18.62
N ALA A 244 -6.90 5.74 18.03
CA ALA A 244 -7.62 6.82 18.69
C ALA A 244 -9.15 6.76 18.44
N TYR A 245 -9.64 5.77 17.70
CA TYR A 245 -11.07 5.55 17.49
C TYR A 245 -11.75 5.08 18.78
N THR A 246 -12.93 5.62 19.06
CA THR A 246 -13.78 5.17 20.18
C THR A 246 -15.17 4.78 19.66
N PRO A 247 -15.78 3.68 20.13
CA PRO A 247 -17.09 3.22 19.65
C PRO A 247 -18.25 4.21 19.90
N ASP A 248 -18.11 5.12 20.86
CA ASP A 248 -19.11 6.16 21.15
C ASP A 248 -19.08 7.35 20.16
N GLU A 249 -18.10 7.37 19.25
CA GLU A 249 -17.96 8.37 18.20
C GLU A 249 -18.93 8.04 17.05
N THR A 250 -19.99 8.84 16.94
CA THR A 250 -20.93 8.79 15.82
C THR A 250 -20.54 9.82 14.77
N LYS A 251 -20.93 9.61 13.51
CA LYS A 251 -20.72 10.59 12.43
C LYS A 251 -21.19 12.00 12.80
N ASP A 252 -22.34 12.10 13.48
CA ASP A 252 -22.90 13.39 13.91
C ASP A 252 -22.03 14.09 14.96
N LYS A 253 -21.34 13.34 15.82
CA LYS A 253 -20.38 13.90 16.78
C LYS A 253 -19.08 14.32 16.08
N ALA A 254 -18.61 13.51 15.13
CA ALA A 254 -17.42 13.80 14.34
C ALA A 254 -17.56 15.08 13.50
N ALA A 255 -18.71 15.24 12.82
CA ALA A 255 -19.00 16.44 12.04
C ALA A 255 -18.96 17.73 12.86
N LYS A 256 -19.46 17.71 14.11
CA LYS A 256 -19.40 18.85 15.04
C LYS A 256 -17.98 19.16 15.52
N ALA A 257 -17.15 18.14 15.74
CA ALA A 257 -15.75 18.32 16.13
C ALA A 257 -14.90 18.96 15.02
N ASN A 258 -15.38 18.95 13.77
CA ASN A 258 -14.71 19.47 12.58
C ASN A 258 -15.23 20.87 12.15
N GLU A 259 -16.05 21.56 12.96
CA GLU A 259 -16.47 22.93 12.65
C GLU A 259 -15.28 23.90 12.59
N THR A 260 -14.19 23.61 13.32
CA THR A 260 -12.96 24.44 13.35
C THR A 260 -11.92 24.05 12.29
N GLY A 261 -12.14 22.98 11.51
CA GLY A 261 -11.24 22.55 10.43
C GLY A 261 -9.87 21.99 10.88
N SER A 262 -9.64 21.81 12.18
CA SER A 262 -8.42 21.20 12.71
C SER A 262 -8.73 20.40 13.98
N ARG A 263 -8.18 19.18 14.07
CA ARG A 263 -8.30 18.30 15.24
C ARG A 263 -7.02 18.27 16.07
N THR A 264 -7.18 18.28 17.38
CA THR A 264 -6.16 18.06 18.40
C THR A 264 -6.14 16.58 18.79
N ALA A 265 -5.13 16.15 19.55
CA ALA A 265 -5.07 14.79 20.11
C ALA A 265 -6.31 14.41 20.93
N ALA A 266 -6.97 15.36 21.58
CA ALA A 266 -8.19 15.13 22.34
C ALA A 266 -9.42 14.84 21.45
N GLN A 267 -9.35 15.15 20.16
CA GLN A 267 -10.43 14.94 19.18
C GLN A 267 -10.28 13.60 18.43
N GLY A 268 -9.26 12.78 18.71
CA GLY A 268 -9.16 11.39 18.27
C GLY A 268 -9.04 11.17 16.75
N PHE A 269 -9.55 10.01 16.30
CA PHE A 269 -9.52 9.55 14.91
C PHE A 269 -10.32 10.48 13.96
N ASN A 270 -9.76 10.83 12.80
CA ASN A 270 -10.23 11.99 12.00
C ASN A 270 -10.63 11.70 10.54
N PHE A 271 -11.15 10.51 10.23
CA PHE A 271 -11.55 10.16 8.85
C PHE A 271 -12.57 11.14 8.24
N ASP A 272 -13.49 11.68 9.05
CA ASP A 272 -14.48 12.68 8.64
C ASP A 272 -13.86 13.98 8.13
N VAL A 273 -12.66 14.33 8.58
CA VAL A 273 -11.94 15.52 8.10
C VAL A 273 -11.49 15.30 6.66
N TRP A 274 -10.93 14.12 6.38
CA TRP A 274 -10.52 13.72 5.04
C TRP A 274 -11.72 13.52 4.10
N ASP A 275 -12.84 13.01 4.60
CA ASP A 275 -14.09 12.93 3.83
C ASP A 275 -14.60 14.33 3.45
N LYS A 276 -14.60 15.29 4.39
CA LYS A 276 -14.97 16.68 4.10
C LYS A 276 -14.05 17.29 3.04
N TRP A 277 -12.73 17.09 3.15
CA TRP A 277 -11.79 17.53 2.12
C TRP A 277 -12.11 16.92 0.75
N ALA A 278 -12.35 15.62 0.69
CA ALA A 278 -12.68 14.92 -0.55
C ALA A 278 -13.90 15.53 -1.24
N LEU A 279 -14.97 15.78 -0.47
CA LEU A 279 -16.24 16.31 -1.00
C LEU A 279 -16.16 17.80 -1.35
N GLN A 280 -15.45 18.60 -0.55
CA GLN A 280 -15.54 20.07 -0.63
C GLN A 280 -14.32 20.72 -1.30
N GLU A 281 -13.12 20.22 -1.03
CA GLU A 281 -11.87 20.91 -1.35
C GLU A 281 -11.09 20.27 -2.50
N SER A 282 -11.11 18.94 -2.62
CA SER A 282 -10.35 18.21 -3.64
C SER A 282 -10.64 18.73 -5.06
N LYS A 283 -9.59 18.74 -5.89
CA LYS A 283 -9.69 19.06 -7.32
C LYS A 283 -10.41 17.98 -8.12
N ASN A 284 -10.31 16.74 -7.69
CA ASN A 284 -11.11 15.64 -8.20
C ASN A 284 -12.29 15.39 -7.26
N LYS A 285 -13.51 15.63 -7.73
CA LYS A 285 -14.73 15.44 -6.92
C LYS A 285 -15.12 13.98 -6.71
N ASP A 286 -14.49 13.07 -7.45
CA ASP A 286 -14.64 11.62 -7.30
C ASP A 286 -13.45 10.98 -6.56
N VAL A 287 -12.61 11.79 -5.89
CA VAL A 287 -11.47 11.28 -5.13
C VAL A 287 -11.94 10.34 -4.01
N ARG A 288 -11.19 9.26 -3.79
CA ARG A 288 -11.46 8.31 -2.69
C ARG A 288 -10.44 8.41 -1.58
N VAL A 289 -10.92 8.28 -0.34
CA VAL A 289 -10.11 8.25 0.88
C VAL A 289 -10.00 6.81 1.36
N PHE A 290 -8.78 6.32 1.55
CA PHE A 290 -8.51 5.00 2.08
C PHE A 290 -8.02 5.08 3.52
N LEU A 291 -8.42 4.10 4.32
CA LEU A 291 -7.95 3.92 5.68
C LEU A 291 -6.56 3.25 5.64
N GLY A 292 -5.49 4.03 5.73
CA GLY A 292 -4.11 3.51 5.82
C GLY A 292 -3.81 2.97 7.22
N VAL A 293 -3.38 1.71 7.30
CA VAL A 293 -3.12 1.01 8.57
C VAL A 293 -1.78 0.26 8.56
N PRO A 294 -1.12 0.10 9.72
CA PRO A 294 0.00 -0.83 9.85
C PRO A 294 -0.52 -2.27 9.78
N ALA A 295 0.11 -3.11 8.96
CA ALA A 295 -0.36 -4.48 8.76
C ALA A 295 0.07 -5.46 9.88
N ASN A 296 1.00 -5.05 10.74
CA ASN A 296 1.53 -5.83 11.86
C ASN A 296 2.09 -4.90 12.96
N LYS A 297 2.37 -5.44 14.14
CA LYS A 297 2.85 -4.69 15.33
C LYS A 297 4.11 -3.87 15.08
N CYS A 298 5.02 -4.35 14.23
CA CYS A 298 6.30 -3.72 13.94
C CYS A 298 6.30 -2.90 12.65
N ALA A 299 5.16 -2.83 11.96
CA ALA A 299 5.04 -2.08 10.70
C ALA A 299 5.09 -0.56 10.91
N ALA A 300 4.69 -0.09 12.09
CA ALA A 300 4.70 1.31 12.47
C ALA A 300 5.02 1.45 13.97
N SER A 301 5.46 2.64 14.39
CA SER A 301 5.75 2.92 15.81
C SER A 301 4.48 2.88 16.67
N THR A 302 3.36 3.37 16.16
CA THR A 302 2.04 3.31 16.81
C THR A 302 0.93 3.08 15.79
N GLY A 303 -0.25 2.62 16.24
CA GLY A 303 -1.44 2.53 15.40
C GLY A 303 -1.80 1.15 14.88
N TYR A 304 -0.97 0.12 15.11
CA TYR A 304 -1.38 -1.25 14.82
C TYR A 304 -2.56 -1.67 15.69
N LEU A 305 -3.61 -2.21 15.06
CA LEU A 305 -4.73 -2.87 15.71
C LEU A 305 -4.86 -4.30 15.15
N PRO A 306 -5.08 -5.33 15.99
CA PRO A 306 -5.51 -6.64 15.50
C PRO A 306 -6.89 -6.53 14.84
N ILE A 307 -7.24 -7.48 13.98
CA ILE A 307 -8.42 -7.37 13.12
C ILE A 307 -9.71 -7.17 13.91
N GLU A 308 -9.85 -7.79 15.08
CA GLU A 308 -11.05 -7.68 15.93
C GLU A 308 -11.28 -6.25 16.43
N SER A 309 -10.20 -5.49 16.61
CA SER A 309 -10.26 -4.08 17.02
C SER A 309 -10.30 -3.13 15.82
N LEU A 310 -9.79 -3.55 14.66
CA LEU A 310 -9.79 -2.75 13.44
C LEU A 310 -11.14 -2.80 12.70
N GLU A 311 -11.86 -3.91 12.76
CA GLU A 311 -13.15 -4.09 12.06
C GLU A 311 -14.18 -2.99 12.40
N PRO A 312 -14.40 -2.60 13.68
CA PRO A 312 -15.27 -1.46 14.00
C PRO A 312 -14.85 -0.14 13.36
N VAL A 313 -13.54 0.13 13.28
CA VAL A 313 -13.00 1.34 12.61
C VAL A 313 -13.31 1.29 11.12
N ILE A 314 -13.13 0.13 10.48
CA ILE A 314 -13.48 -0.07 9.07
C ILE A 314 -14.99 0.15 8.85
N GLN A 315 -15.87 -0.38 9.72
CA GLN A 315 -17.31 -0.17 9.57
C GLN A 315 -17.70 1.30 9.74
N TYR A 316 -17.08 2.02 10.68
CA TYR A 316 -17.28 3.45 10.85
C TYR A 316 -16.84 4.22 9.58
N SER A 317 -15.63 3.98 9.09
CA SER A 317 -15.09 4.63 7.90
C SER A 317 -15.89 4.32 6.63
N LYS A 318 -16.40 3.09 6.47
CA LYS A 318 -17.29 2.68 5.38
C LYS A 318 -18.57 3.50 5.28
N GLY A 319 -18.97 4.16 6.35
CA GLY A 319 -20.12 5.04 6.32
C GLY A 319 -19.89 6.31 5.49
N PHE A 320 -18.66 6.78 5.32
CA PHE A 320 -18.37 8.04 4.64
C PHE A 320 -18.41 7.89 3.12
N GLU A 321 -18.87 8.93 2.43
CA GLU A 321 -19.12 8.88 0.98
C GLU A 321 -17.82 8.71 0.19
N SER A 322 -16.73 9.31 0.66
CA SER A 322 -15.42 9.20 0.02
C SER A 322 -14.70 7.87 0.28
N PHE A 323 -15.20 6.98 1.14
CA PHE A 323 -14.47 5.78 1.54
C PHE A 323 -14.20 4.82 0.37
N GLY A 324 -12.92 4.57 0.06
CA GLY A 324 -12.48 3.68 -1.02
C GLY A 324 -12.05 2.28 -0.57
N GLY A 325 -11.66 2.13 0.70
CA GLY A 325 -11.17 0.86 1.25
C GLY A 325 -10.03 1.03 2.25
N VAL A 326 -9.15 0.02 2.31
CA VAL A 326 -8.04 -0.04 3.27
C VAL A 326 -6.71 -0.09 2.52
N MET A 327 -5.75 0.72 2.96
CA MET A 327 -4.36 0.65 2.55
C MET A 327 -3.52 0.06 3.68
N MET A 328 -2.53 -0.77 3.35
CA MET A 328 -1.65 -1.40 4.32
C MET A 328 -0.19 -1.11 4.07
N TRP A 329 0.50 -0.69 5.13
CA TRP A 329 1.95 -0.68 5.22
C TRP A 329 2.44 -1.91 5.99
N ASP A 330 3.17 -2.86 5.40
CA ASP A 330 3.29 -3.17 3.98
C ASP A 330 2.91 -4.66 3.75
N VAL A 331 3.01 -5.17 2.52
CA VAL A 331 2.62 -6.55 2.20
C VAL A 331 3.48 -7.62 2.90
N SER A 332 4.75 -7.34 3.18
CA SER A 332 5.62 -8.27 3.93
C SER A 332 5.11 -8.45 5.36
N GLN A 333 4.71 -7.34 5.99
CA GLN A 333 4.10 -7.32 7.32
C GLN A 333 2.73 -8.02 7.33
N ALA A 334 1.91 -7.76 6.31
CA ALA A 334 0.57 -8.34 6.17
C ALA A 334 0.63 -9.86 6.00
N TYR A 335 1.59 -10.38 5.25
CA TYR A 335 1.79 -11.81 5.03
C TYR A 335 2.34 -12.53 6.27
N ALA A 336 3.21 -11.86 7.03
CA ALA A 336 3.68 -12.39 8.31
C ALA A 336 2.55 -12.43 9.37
N ASN A 337 1.60 -11.50 9.31
CA ASN A 337 0.44 -11.44 10.20
C ASN A 337 -0.73 -12.30 9.68
N LYS A 338 -0.64 -13.62 9.91
CA LYS A 338 -1.60 -14.61 9.39
C LYS A 338 -3.05 -14.21 9.69
N GLY A 339 -3.86 -14.16 8.63
CA GLY A 339 -5.30 -13.85 8.70
C GLY A 339 -5.64 -12.35 8.70
N PHE A 340 -4.65 -11.45 8.76
CA PHE A 340 -4.91 -10.01 8.74
C PHE A 340 -5.51 -9.54 7.41
N LEU A 341 -4.93 -9.94 6.27
CA LEU A 341 -5.46 -9.63 4.94
C LEU A 341 -6.88 -10.18 4.73
N ASP A 342 -7.09 -11.46 5.05
CA ASP A 342 -8.42 -12.10 4.96
C ASP A 342 -9.45 -11.38 5.84
N GLY A 343 -9.03 -11.03 7.06
CA GLY A 343 -9.82 -10.30 8.02
C GLY A 343 -10.25 -8.94 7.50
N VAL A 344 -9.33 -8.16 6.94
CA VAL A 344 -9.65 -6.85 6.34
C VAL A 344 -10.56 -7.01 5.12
N LYS A 345 -10.29 -7.97 4.24
CA LYS A 345 -11.16 -8.24 3.07
C LYS A 345 -12.58 -8.60 3.50
N LYS A 346 -12.71 -9.40 4.57
CA LYS A 346 -13.99 -9.77 5.18
C LYS A 346 -14.69 -8.55 5.80
N ALA A 347 -13.99 -7.73 6.58
CA ALA A 347 -14.55 -6.51 7.18
C ALA A 347 -15.04 -5.51 6.11
N LEU A 348 -14.34 -5.43 4.99
CA LEU A 348 -14.78 -4.64 3.83
C LEU A 348 -16.04 -5.21 3.16
N GLY A 349 -16.47 -6.44 3.47
CA GLY A 349 -17.67 -7.08 2.94
C GLY A 349 -17.43 -7.93 1.70
N LYS A 350 -16.17 -8.24 1.36
CA LYS A 350 -15.77 -9.13 0.25
C LYS A 350 -15.34 -10.52 0.75
N GLY A 351 -16.08 -11.11 1.70
CA GLY A 351 -15.84 -12.48 2.16
C GLY A 351 -16.78 -13.49 1.49
N ALA A 352 -16.20 -14.38 0.67
CA ALA A 352 -16.73 -15.59 0.03
C ALA A 352 -18.26 -15.69 -0.14
N GLN A 353 -18.73 -15.76 -1.40
CA GLN A 353 -19.98 -16.46 -1.69
C GLN A 353 -19.90 -17.83 -1.00
N GLN A 354 -20.70 -18.05 0.05
CA GLN A 354 -21.11 -19.39 0.38
C GLN A 354 -21.68 -19.97 -0.90
N GLN A 355 -21.02 -20.99 -1.46
CA GLN A 355 -21.67 -21.91 -2.37
C GLN A 355 -22.87 -22.47 -1.62
N SER A 356 -24.02 -21.82 -1.81
CA SER A 356 -25.30 -22.46 -1.60
C SER A 356 -25.38 -23.52 -2.69
N ALA A 357 -25.14 -24.76 -2.30
CA ALA A 357 -25.50 -25.91 -3.11
C ALA A 357 -27.02 -25.87 -3.31
N HIS A 358 -27.45 -25.33 -4.44
CA HIS A 358 -28.80 -25.50 -4.95
C HIS A 358 -28.70 -26.33 -6.22
N GLY A 359 -28.73 -27.64 -6.02
CA GLY A 359 -28.98 -28.63 -7.06
C GLY A 359 -30.11 -29.53 -6.58
N SER A 360 -31.34 -29.11 -6.85
CA SER A 360 -32.52 -29.98 -6.76
C SER A 360 -32.58 -30.87 -8.00
N SER A 361 -32.65 -32.19 -7.82
CA SER A 361 -33.59 -33.01 -8.60
C SER A 361 -33.75 -34.44 -8.06
N SER A 362 -35.02 -34.78 -7.87
CA SER A 362 -35.71 -36.06 -8.05
C SER A 362 -35.38 -37.28 -7.18
N GLU A 363 -36.41 -37.65 -6.40
CA GLU A 363 -36.67 -38.96 -5.80
C GLU A 363 -36.74 -40.09 -6.84
N THR A 364 -36.27 -41.28 -6.46
CA THR A 364 -36.97 -42.56 -6.66
C THR A 364 -36.34 -43.68 -5.80
N ASP A 365 -37.22 -44.58 -5.34
CA ASP A 365 -37.08 -45.58 -4.29
C ASP A 365 -35.98 -46.65 -4.44
N ALA A 366 -35.44 -47.13 -3.30
CA ALA A 366 -35.77 -48.46 -2.74
C ALA A 366 -34.63 -49.12 -1.91
N ALA A 367 -35.07 -49.72 -0.79
CA ALA A 367 -34.59 -50.97 -0.15
C ALA A 367 -33.41 -50.97 0.87
N ALA A 368 -33.85 -51.01 2.13
CA ALA A 368 -33.33 -51.51 3.42
C ALA A 368 -32.21 -52.57 3.55
N SER A 369 -31.47 -52.40 4.68
CA SER A 369 -30.93 -53.38 5.66
C SER A 369 -29.49 -53.94 5.50
N PRO A 370 -28.82 -54.38 6.61
CA PRO A 370 -28.63 -53.73 7.92
C PRO A 370 -27.16 -53.79 8.43
N ALA A 371 -26.91 -53.12 9.56
CA ALA A 371 -25.62 -53.04 10.28
C ALA A 371 -25.10 -54.38 10.84
N PRO A 372 -23.83 -54.38 11.33
CA PRO A 372 -23.56 -54.98 12.64
C PRO A 372 -22.85 -54.04 13.64
N LYS A 373 -23.00 -54.42 14.91
CA LYS A 373 -22.83 -53.67 16.17
C LYS A 373 -21.39 -53.53 16.68
N LEU A 374 -21.24 -52.56 17.60
CA LEU A 374 -20.15 -52.26 18.55
C LEU A 374 -19.59 -53.45 19.35
N PRO A 375 -18.48 -53.23 20.07
CA PRO A 375 -18.61 -53.11 21.53
C PRO A 375 -18.01 -51.82 22.15
N GLN A 376 -18.69 -51.34 23.19
CA GLN A 376 -18.24 -50.33 24.16
C GLN A 376 -17.30 -50.94 25.21
N GLN A 377 -16.47 -50.09 25.81
CA GLN A 377 -16.14 -49.90 27.26
C GLN A 377 -14.70 -49.35 27.35
N GLN A 378 -14.30 -48.44 28.25
CA GLN A 378 -14.82 -48.02 29.55
C GLN A 378 -14.16 -46.68 29.95
N GLN A 379 -14.88 -45.84 30.68
CA GLN A 379 -14.33 -44.74 31.48
C GLN A 379 -13.65 -45.27 32.75
N ALA A 380 -12.61 -44.58 33.21
CA ALA A 380 -12.32 -44.45 34.64
C ALA A 380 -11.68 -43.08 34.90
N GLU A 381 -12.31 -42.34 35.80
CA GLU A 381 -11.86 -41.09 36.42
C GLU A 381 -10.91 -41.34 37.61
N GLN A 382 -10.41 -40.22 38.14
CA GLN A 382 -9.83 -39.97 39.48
C GLN A 382 -8.37 -40.36 39.67
N GLY A 383 -7.50 -39.52 40.23
CA GLY A 383 -7.65 -38.23 40.92
C GLY A 383 -6.48 -38.06 41.89
N HIS A 384 -6.06 -36.81 42.16
CA HIS A 384 -5.26 -36.34 43.32
C HIS A 384 -3.84 -36.94 43.54
N SER A 385 -2.80 -36.28 44.05
CA SER A 385 -2.69 -35.10 44.92
C SER A 385 -1.28 -34.48 44.86
N ASP A 386 -1.19 -33.19 45.16
CA ASP A 386 -0.27 -32.54 46.11
C ASP A 386 1.28 -32.61 46.00
N SER A 387 1.85 -31.43 45.70
CA SER A 387 2.53 -30.56 46.68
C SER A 387 4.06 -30.47 46.72
N ALA A 388 4.47 -29.21 46.85
CA ALA A 388 5.64 -28.64 47.52
C ALA A 388 7.04 -28.73 46.89
N GLY A 389 7.72 -27.58 46.88
CA GLY A 389 9.17 -27.53 46.92
C GLY A 389 9.82 -26.33 46.23
N GLN A 390 9.97 -25.23 46.97
CA GLN A 390 10.85 -24.10 46.64
C GLN A 390 12.31 -24.55 46.48
N GLN A 391 13.10 -23.89 45.64
CA GLN A 391 14.36 -23.25 46.08
C GLN A 391 15.02 -22.38 45.00
N GLU A 392 15.30 -21.14 45.40
CA GLU A 392 16.29 -20.25 44.79
C GLU A 392 17.69 -20.88 44.80
N THR A 393 18.53 -20.49 43.83
CA THR A 393 19.92 -20.04 44.09
C THR A 393 20.56 -19.52 42.79
N GLN A 394 20.99 -18.26 42.80
CA GLN A 394 22.12 -17.77 42.00
C GLN A 394 23.44 -18.20 42.68
N PRO A 395 24.59 -18.14 41.97
CA PRO A 395 25.45 -16.97 42.18
C PRO A 395 26.29 -16.48 40.97
N ALA A 396 26.61 -15.18 41.05
CA ALA A 396 27.91 -14.53 40.81
C ALA A 396 28.51 -14.36 39.39
N SER A 397 28.39 -13.12 38.90
CA SER A 397 29.45 -12.16 38.50
C SER A 397 30.69 -12.62 37.69
N GLN A 398 30.90 -11.96 36.54
CA GLN A 398 32.19 -11.37 36.17
C GLN A 398 32.00 -10.12 35.29
N GLN A 399 32.73 -9.07 35.64
CA GLN A 399 32.85 -7.76 34.98
C GLN A 399 33.90 -7.81 33.87
N ASP A 400 33.64 -7.09 32.78
CA ASP A 400 34.58 -6.27 31.98
C ASP A 400 33.66 -5.46 31.03
N GLY A 401 33.68 -4.14 30.88
CA GLY A 401 34.69 -3.15 31.17
C GLY A 401 35.10 -2.45 29.87
N GLN A 402 34.23 -1.61 29.27
CA GLN A 402 34.66 -0.57 28.32
C GLN A 402 33.58 0.51 28.10
N ALA A 403 33.86 1.69 28.65
CA ALA A 403 33.13 2.93 28.40
C ALA A 403 33.90 3.76 27.37
N SER A 404 33.19 4.37 26.40
CA SER A 404 33.69 5.48 25.61
C SER A 404 32.67 6.61 25.63
N ALA A 405 33.15 7.79 25.96
CA ALA A 405 32.39 8.97 26.36
C ALA A 405 31.90 9.80 25.17
N SER A 406 30.71 10.40 25.33
CA SER A 406 30.18 11.48 24.49
C SER A 406 30.79 12.85 24.88
N PRO A 407 31.06 13.75 23.92
CA PRO A 407 31.48 15.12 24.22
C PRO A 407 30.27 16.07 24.45
N PRO A 408 30.41 17.12 25.31
CA PRO A 408 29.33 18.05 25.63
C PRO A 408 29.24 19.26 24.68
N ARG A 409 28.05 19.88 24.63
CA ARG A 409 27.75 21.15 23.92
C ARG A 409 28.38 22.37 24.63
N PRO A 410 28.79 23.43 23.91
CA PRO A 410 29.24 24.69 24.51
C PRO A 410 28.07 25.57 24.99
N GLY A 411 28.26 26.19 26.16
CA GLY A 411 27.28 27.00 26.88
C GLY A 411 27.29 28.50 26.58
N GLU A 412 26.21 29.14 27.02
CA GLU A 412 25.98 30.58 27.11
C GLU A 412 26.95 31.27 28.08
N GLN A 413 27.50 32.42 27.66
CA GLN A 413 28.23 33.34 28.52
C GLN A 413 27.27 34.26 29.27
N GLN A 414 27.37 34.25 30.61
CA GLN A 414 26.87 35.32 31.47
C GLN A 414 27.90 36.45 31.56
N ASN A 415 27.45 37.68 31.33
CA ASN A 415 28.16 38.92 31.68
C ASN A 415 27.83 39.33 33.12
N GLN A 416 28.84 39.52 33.95
CA GLN A 416 28.82 40.42 35.11
C GLN A 416 30.16 41.17 35.17
N ASN A 417 30.15 42.40 34.67
CA ASN A 417 30.67 43.64 35.28
C ASN A 417 30.85 44.73 34.22
#